data_AF-A0A9W9IRU9-F1
#
_entry.id   AF-A0A9W9IRU9-F1
#
_cell.length_a   1.000
_cell.length_b   1.000
_cell.length_c   1.000
_cell.angle_alpha   90.00
_cell.angle_beta   90.00
_cell.angle_gamma   90.00
#
_symmetry.space_group_name_H-M   'P 1'
#
loop_
_entity.id
_entity.type
_entity.pdbx_description
1 polymer ?
#
loop_
_entity_poly.entity_id
_entity_poly.type
_entity_poly.pdbx_seq_one_letter_code
_entity_poly.pdbx_strand_id
1 'polypeptide(L)'
;MISKDIHQDNHVALLAVNGASFLSSLAAIIAWAAAIVGHTSSDFREGILSAWFLTPLSFACTWSLLILVFRTFTRRPIHPGIYVAVDLLSWLAVLILTIFTILFLPLRGIPKSCRYSSCSGRTADQVAYFTVVMALLTAVLRFISFVWACWATDSRRKRPIKPTPEGLP
;
A
#
# COMPACT_ATOMS: atom_id res chain seq x y z
N MET A 1 30.56 -10.99 -13.84
CA MET A 1 29.64 -11.99 -13.23
C MET A 1 28.66 -11.37 -12.23
N ILE A 2 29.06 -10.35 -11.47
CA ILE A 2 28.27 -9.64 -10.43
C ILE A 2 26.91 -9.06 -10.88
N SER A 3 26.71 -8.76 -12.18
CA SER A 3 25.47 -8.11 -12.65
C SER A 3 24.25 -9.03 -12.67
N LYS A 4 24.40 -10.36 -12.67
CA LYS A 4 23.26 -11.30 -12.71
C LYS A 4 22.65 -11.48 -11.32
N ASP A 5 23.48 -11.59 -10.29
CA ASP A 5 23.02 -11.79 -8.91
C ASP A 5 22.25 -10.57 -8.40
N ILE A 6 22.77 -9.35 -8.66
CA ILE A 6 22.06 -8.10 -8.32
C ILE A 6 20.70 -7.99 -9.02
N HIS A 7 20.57 -8.53 -10.24
CA HIS A 7 19.28 -8.47 -10.95
C HIS A 7 18.27 -9.47 -10.37
N GLN A 8 18.73 -10.67 -9.99
CA GLN A 8 17.92 -11.73 -9.38
C GLN A 8 17.38 -11.32 -8.00
N ASP A 9 18.23 -10.76 -7.14
CA ASP A 9 17.86 -10.35 -5.77
C ASP A 9 16.84 -9.21 -5.76
N ASN A 10 16.98 -8.28 -6.72
CA ASN A 10 16.02 -7.20 -6.92
C ASN A 10 14.62 -7.73 -7.31
N HIS A 11 14.54 -8.84 -8.06
CA HIS A 11 13.26 -9.43 -8.44
C HIS A 11 12.54 -10.05 -7.22
N VAL A 12 13.28 -10.77 -6.36
CA VAL A 12 12.70 -11.41 -5.16
C VAL A 12 12.31 -10.37 -4.12
N ALA A 13 13.18 -9.40 -3.83
CA ALA A 13 12.90 -8.32 -2.88
C ALA A 13 11.64 -7.54 -3.28
N LEU A 14 11.51 -7.24 -4.57
CA LEU A 14 10.37 -6.50 -5.07
C LEU A 14 9.08 -7.34 -5.07
N LEU A 15 9.16 -8.65 -5.31
CA LEU A 15 8.03 -9.56 -5.14
C LEU A 15 7.57 -9.58 -3.68
N ALA A 16 8.52 -9.68 -2.74
CA ALA A 16 8.25 -9.68 -1.31
C ALA A 16 7.61 -8.36 -0.85
N VAL A 17 8.11 -7.21 -1.29
CA VAL A 17 7.53 -5.89 -0.96
C VAL A 17 6.11 -5.75 -1.50
N ASN A 18 5.86 -6.18 -2.74
CA ASN A 18 4.51 -6.13 -3.32
C ASN A 18 3.55 -7.11 -2.63
N GLY A 19 4.02 -8.31 -2.28
CA GLY A 19 3.25 -9.28 -1.50
C GLY A 19 2.92 -8.77 -0.09
N ALA A 20 3.90 -8.21 0.62
CA ALA A 20 3.69 -7.60 1.93
C ALA A 20 2.73 -6.41 1.86
N SER A 21 2.85 -5.56 0.83
CA SER A 21 1.93 -4.43 0.63
C SER A 21 0.50 -4.90 0.35
N PHE A 22 0.33 -5.96 -0.45
CA PHE A 22 -0.97 -6.57 -0.69
C PHE A 22 -1.58 -7.13 0.60
N LEU A 23 -0.84 -7.96 1.34
CA LEU A 23 -1.31 -8.55 2.60
C LEU A 23 -1.63 -7.48 3.64
N SER A 24 -0.80 -6.45 3.73
CA SER A 24 -1.01 -5.34 4.68
C SER A 24 -2.27 -4.53 4.34
N SER A 25 -2.47 -4.24 3.06
CA SER A 25 -3.66 -3.53 2.57
C SER A 25 -4.92 -4.36 2.78
N LEU A 26 -4.86 -5.67 2.50
CA LEU A 26 -5.98 -6.58 2.69
C LEU A 26 -6.37 -6.70 4.17
N ALA A 27 -5.37 -6.86 5.06
CA ALA A 27 -5.60 -6.90 6.50
C ALA A 27 -6.23 -5.59 7.01
N ALA A 28 -5.77 -4.44 6.52
CA ALA A 28 -6.35 -3.14 6.86
C ALA A 28 -7.82 -3.03 6.40
N ILE A 29 -8.15 -3.48 5.19
CA ILE A 29 -9.53 -3.47 4.66
C ILE A 29 -10.43 -4.37 5.51
N ILE A 30 -10.00 -5.59 5.80
CA ILE A 30 -10.79 -6.55 6.60
C ILE A 30 -10.99 -6.02 8.02
N ALA A 31 -9.93 -5.53 8.66
CA ALA A 31 -10.01 -4.94 9.99
C ALA A 31 -10.95 -3.74 10.02
N TRP A 32 -10.88 -2.85 9.03
CA TRP A 32 -11.77 -1.69 8.97
C TRP A 32 -13.22 -2.08 8.71
N ALA A 33 -13.47 -3.06 7.83
CA ALA A 33 -14.80 -3.59 7.59
C ALA A 33 -15.41 -4.19 8.88
N ALA A 34 -14.61 -4.94 9.65
CA ALA A 34 -15.02 -5.45 10.95
C ALA A 34 -15.30 -4.34 11.97
N ALA A 35 -14.48 -3.27 11.97
CA ALA A 35 -14.70 -2.11 12.83
C ALA A 35 -16.03 -1.40 12.50
N ILE A 36 -16.37 -1.24 11.20
CA ILE A 36 -17.64 -0.66 10.76
C ILE A 36 -18.81 -1.53 11.22
N VAL A 37 -18.76 -2.84 11.04
CA VAL A 37 -19.86 -3.74 11.46
C VAL A 37 -20.08 -3.70 12.97
N GLY A 38 -19.00 -3.53 13.75
CA GLY A 38 -19.07 -3.37 15.21
C GLY A 38 -19.69 -2.05 15.65
N HIS A 39 -19.58 -1.00 14.84
CA HIS A 39 -20.27 0.27 15.05
C HIS A 39 -21.60 0.25 14.32
N THR A 40 -22.67 -0.16 15.01
CA THR A 40 -24.06 -0.10 14.53
C THR A 40 -24.57 1.35 14.42
N SER A 41 -23.89 2.21 13.66
CA SER A 41 -24.32 3.56 13.37
C SER A 41 -24.89 3.59 11.95
N SER A 42 -26.22 3.73 11.86
CA SER A 42 -26.98 3.90 10.62
C SER A 42 -26.81 5.30 9.99
N ASP A 43 -25.69 5.97 10.26
CA ASP A 43 -25.49 7.37 9.85
C ASP A 43 -24.77 7.45 8.50
N PHE A 44 -25.48 7.95 7.50
CA PHE A 44 -25.00 8.16 6.12
C PHE A 44 -23.66 8.92 6.05
N ARG A 45 -23.43 9.87 6.96
CA ARG A 45 -22.19 10.66 7.03
C ARG A 45 -20.98 9.82 7.44
N GLU A 46 -21.17 8.82 8.29
CA GLU A 46 -20.10 7.90 8.70
C GLU A 46 -19.77 6.90 7.59
N GLY A 47 -20.79 6.49 6.82
CA GLY A 47 -20.62 5.69 5.61
C GLY A 47 -19.79 6.37 4.53
N ILE A 48 -19.96 7.69 4.33
CA ILE A 48 -19.12 8.44 3.37
C ILE A 48 -17.66 8.49 3.85
N LEU A 49 -17.43 8.85 5.12
CA LEU A 49 -16.05 8.94 5.64
C LEU A 49 -15.34 7.59 5.63
N SER A 50 -16.06 6.49 5.88
CA SER A 50 -15.50 5.15 5.79
C SER A 50 -15.16 4.79 4.34
N ALA A 51 -16.06 5.06 3.37
CA ALA A 51 -15.80 4.82 1.95
C ALA A 51 -14.57 5.57 1.43
N TRP A 52 -14.38 6.83 1.86
CA TRP A 52 -13.20 7.62 1.52
C TRP A 52 -11.91 6.98 2.03
N PHE A 53 -11.94 6.35 3.20
CA PHE A 53 -10.79 5.65 3.75
C PHE A 53 -10.53 4.29 3.05
N LEU A 54 -11.57 3.54 2.67
CA LEU A 54 -11.42 2.27 1.95
C LEU A 54 -10.92 2.46 0.52
N THR A 55 -11.22 3.59 -0.12
CA THR A 55 -10.87 3.85 -1.53
C THR A 55 -9.36 3.76 -1.81
N PRO A 56 -8.45 4.49 -1.12
CA PRO A 56 -7.01 4.39 -1.34
C PRO A 56 -6.45 3.01 -0.97
N LEU A 57 -6.99 2.36 0.06
CA LEU A 57 -6.56 1.03 0.51
C LEU A 57 -6.93 -0.03 -0.52
N SER A 58 -8.13 0.06 -1.08
CA SER A 58 -8.59 -0.81 -2.17
C SER A 58 -7.79 -0.58 -3.44
N PHE A 59 -7.51 0.68 -3.79
CA PHE A 59 -6.64 1.02 -4.91
C PHE A 59 -5.23 0.45 -4.72
N ALA A 60 -4.65 0.61 -3.53
CA ALA A 60 -3.36 0.03 -3.19
C ALA A 60 -3.39 -1.50 -3.28
N CYS A 61 -4.40 -2.15 -2.70
CA CYS A 61 -4.55 -3.61 -2.78
C CYS A 61 -4.63 -4.08 -4.24
N THR A 62 -5.44 -3.42 -5.06
CA THR A 62 -5.66 -3.77 -6.47
C THR A 62 -4.39 -3.57 -7.30
N TRP A 63 -3.69 -2.47 -7.08
CA TRP A 63 -2.44 -2.20 -7.79
C TRP A 63 -1.34 -3.20 -7.42
N SER A 64 -1.19 -3.53 -6.14
CA SER A 64 -0.23 -4.55 -5.70
C SER A 64 -0.55 -5.92 -6.31
N LEU A 65 -1.84 -6.29 -6.36
CA LEU A 65 -2.30 -7.51 -7.01
C LEU A 65 -2.01 -7.49 -8.52
N LEU A 66 -2.27 -6.36 -9.19
CA LEU A 66 -2.01 -6.18 -10.62
C LEU A 66 -0.53 -6.37 -10.95
N ILE A 67 0.38 -5.83 -10.13
CA ILE A 67 1.83 -6.05 -10.30
C ILE A 67 2.20 -7.53 -10.14
N LEU A 68 1.66 -8.20 -9.12
CA LEU A 68 1.91 -9.62 -8.88
C LEU A 68 1.42 -10.50 -10.04
N VAL A 69 0.19 -10.26 -10.48
CA VAL A 69 -0.43 -10.95 -11.62
C VAL A 69 0.38 -10.69 -12.89
N PHE A 70 0.63 -9.43 -13.25
CA PHE A 70 1.33 -9.10 -14.48
C PHE A 70 2.76 -9.67 -14.52
N ARG A 71 3.48 -9.66 -13.40
CA ARG A 71 4.80 -10.29 -13.34
C ARG A 71 4.75 -11.81 -13.49
N THR A 72 3.74 -12.44 -12.89
CA THR A 72 3.58 -13.89 -12.95
C THR A 72 3.20 -14.34 -14.35
N PHE A 73 2.28 -13.63 -15.02
CA PHE A 73 1.72 -14.05 -16.30
C PHE A 73 2.46 -13.49 -17.52
N THR A 74 2.80 -12.21 -17.54
CA THR A 74 3.13 -11.55 -18.81
C THR A 74 4.62 -11.64 -19.14
N ARG A 75 5.50 -11.90 -18.17
CA ARG A 75 6.99 -11.92 -18.31
C ARG A 75 7.60 -10.72 -19.07
N ARG A 76 6.81 -9.70 -19.41
CA ARG A 76 7.22 -8.53 -20.20
C ARG A 76 7.53 -7.37 -19.26
N PRO A 77 8.57 -6.56 -19.58
CA PRO A 77 8.92 -5.41 -18.77
C PRO A 77 7.90 -4.29 -18.98
N ILE A 78 7.21 -3.88 -17.91
CA ILE A 78 6.42 -2.65 -17.88
C ILE A 78 7.39 -1.45 -17.84
N HIS A 79 7.01 -0.34 -18.47
CA HIS A 79 7.77 0.90 -18.42
C HIS A 79 7.97 1.38 -16.97
N PRO A 80 9.22 1.64 -16.54
CA PRO A 80 9.50 1.97 -15.15
C PRO A 80 8.84 3.28 -14.69
N GLY A 81 8.55 4.22 -15.61
CA GLY A 81 7.86 5.47 -15.28
C GLY A 81 6.42 5.28 -14.79
N ILE A 82 5.71 4.24 -15.24
CA ILE A 82 4.33 3.97 -14.79
C ILE A 82 4.34 3.57 -13.30
N TYR A 83 5.29 2.74 -12.89
CA TYR A 83 5.45 2.37 -11.48
C TYR A 83 5.69 3.59 -10.60
N VAL A 84 6.58 4.50 -11.01
CA VAL A 84 6.90 5.72 -10.27
C VAL A 84 5.63 6.55 -10.02
N ALA A 85 4.85 6.83 -11.07
CA ALA A 85 3.67 7.68 -10.96
C ALA A 85 2.58 7.04 -10.07
N VAL A 86 2.30 5.76 -10.28
CA VAL A 86 1.20 5.09 -9.57
C VAL A 86 1.58 4.77 -8.12
N ASP A 87 2.83 4.39 -7.84
CA ASP A 87 3.28 4.16 -6.47
C ASP A 87 3.34 5.47 -5.67
N LEU A 88 3.75 6.59 -6.29
CA LEU A 88 3.71 7.91 -5.65
C LEU A 88 2.27 8.34 -5.33
N LEU A 89 1.36 8.20 -6.29
CA LEU A 89 -0.05 8.57 -6.10
C LEU A 89 -0.70 7.71 -5.01
N SER A 90 -0.46 6.40 -5.04
CA SER A 90 -0.96 5.48 -4.01
C SER A 90 -0.36 5.78 -2.65
N TRP A 91 0.92 6.13 -2.58
CA TRP A 91 1.58 6.51 -1.33
C TRP A 91 0.96 7.77 -0.74
N LEU A 92 0.83 8.84 -1.54
CA LEU A 92 0.21 10.09 -1.11
C LEU A 92 -1.23 9.88 -0.64
N ALA A 93 -2.03 9.13 -1.40
CA ALA A 93 -3.42 8.87 -1.06
C ALA A 93 -3.57 8.13 0.27
N VAL A 94 -2.79 7.06 0.48
CA VAL A 94 -2.80 6.30 1.75
C VAL A 94 -2.28 7.17 2.90
N LEU A 95 -1.20 7.93 2.70
CA LEU A 95 -0.60 8.75 3.74
C LEU A 95 -1.54 9.87 4.20
N ILE A 96 -2.09 10.65 3.27
CA ILE A 96 -3.00 11.76 3.57
C ILE A 96 -4.22 11.25 4.34
N LEU A 97 -4.83 10.16 3.88
CA LEU A 97 -6.01 9.61 4.53
C LEU A 97 -5.70 8.95 5.87
N THR A 98 -4.51 8.37 6.04
CA THR A 98 -4.08 7.85 7.34
C THR A 98 -3.85 8.98 8.35
N ILE A 99 -3.21 10.08 7.94
CA ILE A 99 -3.04 11.27 8.77
C ILE A 99 -4.40 11.84 9.16
N PHE A 100 -5.31 11.97 8.20
CA PHE A 100 -6.68 12.41 8.46
C PHE A 100 -7.37 11.49 9.47
N THR A 101 -7.29 10.17 9.30
CA THR A 101 -7.85 9.22 10.27
C THR A 101 -7.26 9.41 11.66
N ILE A 102 -5.93 9.54 11.80
CA ILE A 102 -5.27 9.76 13.10
C ILE A 102 -5.75 11.06 13.77
N LEU A 103 -5.93 12.14 13.00
CA LEU A 103 -6.39 13.43 13.54
C LEU A 103 -7.87 13.40 13.97
N PHE A 104 -8.70 12.64 13.26
CA PHE A 104 -10.15 12.57 13.52
C PHE A 104 -10.54 11.45 14.49
N LEU A 105 -9.72 10.41 14.67
CA LEU A 105 -9.96 9.31 15.63
C LEU A 105 -10.13 9.80 17.08
N PRO A 106 -9.27 10.66 17.65
CA PRO A 106 -9.42 11.12 19.03
C PRO A 106 -10.60 12.09 19.22
N LEU A 107 -11.01 12.79 18.15
CA LEU A 107 -12.17 13.68 18.18
C LEU A 107 -13.50 12.92 18.27
N ARG A 108 -13.53 11.63 17.88
CA ARG A 108 -14.71 10.77 17.99
C ARG A 108 -14.98 10.23 19.40
N GLY A 109 -14.12 10.60 20.37
CA GLY A 109 -14.35 10.37 21.79
C GLY A 109 -14.18 8.90 22.17
N ILE A 110 -13.12 8.58 22.89
CA ILE A 110 -13.06 7.33 23.66
C ILE A 110 -14.09 7.50 24.80
N PRO A 111 -15.21 6.74 24.83
CA PRO A 111 -16.09 6.79 25.99
C PRO A 111 -15.33 6.19 27.18
N LYS A 112 -14.78 7.05 28.04
CA LYS A 112 -13.94 6.68 29.20
C LYS A 112 -14.72 5.97 30.33
N SER A 113 -15.95 5.50 30.10
CA SER A 113 -16.80 4.94 31.16
C SER A 113 -17.40 3.58 30.77
N CYS A 114 -16.55 2.58 30.55
CA CYS A 114 -16.93 1.17 30.57
C CYS A 114 -16.89 0.65 32.02
N ARG A 115 -17.97 0.86 32.80
CA ARG A 115 -18.03 0.45 34.21
C ARG A 115 -18.78 -0.87 34.48
N TYR A 116 -19.49 -1.47 33.53
CA TYR A 116 -20.17 -2.76 33.76
C TYR A 116 -20.13 -3.73 32.55
N SER A 117 -19.50 -4.88 32.82
CA SER A 117 -19.59 -6.26 32.27
C SER A 117 -19.81 -6.60 30.78
N SER A 118 -19.96 -5.68 29.82
CA SER A 118 -19.95 -6.10 28.40
C SER A 118 -19.56 -4.99 27.44
N CYS A 119 -18.27 -4.64 27.42
CA CYS A 119 -17.74 -3.64 26.47
C CYS A 119 -17.23 -4.29 25.18
N SER A 120 -18.18 -4.61 24.30
CA SER A 120 -17.95 -4.91 22.88
C SER A 120 -17.24 -3.75 22.13
N GLY A 121 -17.27 -2.52 22.67
CA GLY A 121 -16.57 -1.37 22.07
C GLY A 121 -15.04 -1.45 22.16
N ARG A 122 -14.48 -2.17 23.16
CA ARG A 122 -13.02 -2.25 23.34
C ARG A 122 -12.33 -3.01 22.22
N THR A 123 -13.00 -4.01 21.63
CA THR A 123 -12.49 -4.76 20.48
C THR A 123 -12.55 -3.93 19.20
N ALA A 124 -13.57 -3.09 19.02
CA ALA A 124 -13.68 -2.21 17.86
C ALA A 124 -12.55 -1.16 17.83
N ASP A 125 -12.23 -0.55 18.98
CA ASP A 125 -11.13 0.41 19.10
C ASP A 125 -9.76 -0.21 18.82
N GLN A 126 -9.52 -1.43 19.33
CA GLN A 126 -8.30 -2.18 19.06
C GLN A 126 -8.14 -2.52 17.58
N VAL A 127 -9.23 -2.91 16.92
CA VAL A 127 -9.23 -3.22 15.48
C VAL A 127 -9.00 -1.95 14.65
N ALA A 128 -9.58 -0.81 15.04
CA ALA A 128 -9.34 0.47 14.37
C ALA A 128 -7.87 0.91 14.48
N TYR A 129 -7.26 0.77 15.66
CA TYR A 129 -5.83 1.04 15.84
C TYR A 129 -4.97 0.12 14.97
N PHE A 130 -5.30 -1.18 14.93
CA PHE A 130 -4.62 -2.13 14.05
C PHE A 130 -4.73 -1.73 12.58
N THR A 131 -5.90 -1.28 12.12
CA THR A 131 -6.05 -0.75 10.75
C THR A 131 -5.11 0.41 10.48
N VAL A 132 -4.99 1.37 11.39
CA VAL A 132 -4.09 2.54 11.22
C VAL A 132 -2.64 2.08 11.10
N VAL A 133 -2.20 1.14 11.95
CA VAL A 133 -0.85 0.57 11.90
C VAL A 133 -0.59 -0.12 10.55
N MET A 134 -1.54 -0.92 10.07
CA MET A 134 -1.42 -1.60 8.78
C MET A 134 -1.47 -0.63 7.60
N ALA A 135 -2.23 0.47 7.69
CA ALA A 135 -2.26 1.53 6.68
C ALA A 135 -0.92 2.28 6.62
N LEU A 136 -0.31 2.59 7.77
CA LEU A 136 1.04 3.17 7.84
C LEU A 136 2.09 2.23 7.26
N LEU A 137 2.02 0.93 7.60
CA LEU A 137 2.90 -0.08 7.02
C LEU A 137 2.76 -0.13 5.49
N THR A 138 1.53 -0.13 4.98
CA THR A 138 1.26 -0.04 3.54
C THR A 138 1.87 1.22 2.93
N ALA A 139 1.74 2.38 3.59
CA ALA A 139 2.36 3.62 3.12
C ALA A 139 3.89 3.49 3.04
N VAL A 140 4.55 2.98 4.08
CA VAL A 140 6.01 2.78 4.08
C VAL A 140 6.43 1.84 2.94
N LEU A 141 5.73 0.73 2.74
CA LEU A 141 6.02 -0.21 1.67
C LEU A 141 5.85 0.41 0.28
N ARG A 142 4.82 1.25 0.09
CA ARG A 142 4.63 2.00 -1.18
C ARG A 142 5.72 3.04 -1.42
N PHE A 143 6.18 3.71 -0.36
CA PHE A 143 7.30 4.62 -0.46
C PHE A 143 8.58 3.90 -0.89
N ILE A 144 8.86 2.73 -0.31
CA ILE A 144 10.01 1.89 -0.70
C ILE A 144 9.91 1.49 -2.18
N SER A 145 8.74 1.04 -2.64
CA SER A 145 8.52 0.72 -4.06
C SER A 145 8.74 1.93 -4.97
N PHE A 146 8.27 3.11 -4.57
CA PHE A 146 8.48 4.36 -5.28
C PHE A 146 9.97 4.72 -5.39
N VAL A 147 10.71 4.69 -4.27
CA VAL A 147 12.16 4.97 -4.25
C VAL A 147 12.90 3.97 -5.13
N TRP A 148 12.53 2.69 -5.08
CA TRP A 148 13.11 1.66 -5.94
C TRP A 148 12.82 1.93 -7.42
N ALA A 149 11.61 2.33 -7.78
CA ALA A 149 11.24 2.67 -9.15
C ALA A 149 12.04 3.87 -9.67
N CYS A 150 12.22 4.92 -8.85
CA CYS A 150 13.07 6.08 -9.14
C CYS A 150 14.55 5.68 -9.31
N TRP A 151 15.06 4.80 -8.46
CA TRP A 151 16.42 4.32 -8.58
C TRP A 151 16.62 3.46 -9.84
N ALA A 152 15.63 2.64 -10.21
CA ALA A 152 15.67 1.81 -11.40
C ALA A 152 15.62 2.66 -12.69
N THR A 153 14.87 3.77 -12.72
CA THR A 153 14.89 4.70 -13.86
C THR A 153 16.24 5.42 -13.99
N ASP A 154 16.78 5.93 -12.89
CA ASP A 154 18.09 6.59 -12.87
C ASP A 154 19.23 5.63 -13.27
N SER A 155 19.21 4.41 -12.74
CA SER A 155 20.18 3.37 -13.08
C SER A 155 20.13 2.98 -14.55
N ARG A 156 18.96 3.04 -15.21
CA ARG A 156 18.85 2.81 -16.66
C ARG A 156 19.40 3.97 -17.47
N ARG A 157 19.17 5.21 -17.04
CA ARG A 157 19.70 6.41 -17.69
C ARG A 157 21.23 6.45 -17.69
N LYS A 158 21.86 5.97 -16.61
CA LYS A 158 23.32 5.96 -16.46
C LYS A 158 24.03 4.78 -17.15
N ARG A 159 23.30 3.83 -17.73
CA ARG A 159 23.94 2.71 -18.46
C ARG A 159 24.50 3.22 -19.79
N PRO A 160 25.79 3.01 -20.08
CA PRO A 160 26.35 3.37 -21.38
C PRO A 160 25.61 2.60 -22.47
N ILE A 161 25.13 3.32 -23.48
CA ILE A 161 24.60 2.72 -24.71
C ILE A 161 25.76 1.93 -25.31
N LYS A 162 25.63 0.60 -25.39
CA LYS A 162 26.60 -0.17 -26.16
C LYS A 162 26.47 0.27 -27.61
N PRO A 163 27.56 0.73 -28.26
CA PRO A 163 27.51 1.03 -29.68
C PRO A 163 27.04 -0.23 -30.41
N THR A 164 26.00 -0.10 -31.21
CA THR A 164 25.57 -1.13 -32.16
C THR A 164 26.78 -1.47 -33.01
N PRO A 165 27.18 -2.75 -33.16
CA PRO A 165 28.18 -3.12 -34.14
C PRO A 165 27.55 -2.97 -35.53
N GLU A 166 27.48 -1.73 -36.03
CA GLU A 166 27.29 -1.46 -37.44
C GLU A 166 28.62 -1.75 -38.14
N GLY A 167 28.61 -2.77 -38.98
CA GLY A 167 29.69 -3.04 -39.94
C GLY A 167 30.57 -4.24 -39.59
N LEU A 168 30.15 -5.43 -40.02
CA LEU A 168 31.09 -6.30 -40.72
C LEU A 168 30.57 -6.46 -42.17
N PRO A 169 31.40 -6.16 -43.18
CA PRO A 169 31.09 -6.42 -44.59
C PRO A 169 30.96 -7.91 -44.90
#